data_AF-A0A2A5XDM4-F1
#
_entry.id   AF-A0A2A5XDM4-F1
#
_cell.length_a   1.000
_cell.length_b   1.000
_cell.length_c   1.000
_cell.angle_alpha   90.00
_cell.angle_beta   90.00
_cell.angle_gamma   90.00
#
_symmetry.space_group_name_H-M   'P 1'
#
loop_
_entity.id
_entity.type
_entity.pdbx_description
1 polymer ?
#
loop_
_entity_poly.entity_id
_entity_poly.type
_entity_poly.pdbx_seq_one_letter_code
_entity_poly.pdbx_strand_id
1 'polypeptide(L)'
;YGKDRADAIFRSFNTEIKKDVQHIDELTSVFVQQTRYETRLQILHFLFGIANADGSISDSELQKLSQIASGLRLRMPDFESIKAMFVKNTDNAYKILEVEPNASENEIKAAYRKMVKKYHPDKLRGQDPAMIKGAEEKFREVQKAYETLMNKK
;
A
#
# COMPACT_ATOMS: atom_id res chain seq x y z
N TYR A 1 4.08 24.73 2.47
CA TYR A 1 4.38 24.16 3.81
C TYR A 1 4.37 22.63 3.89
N GLY A 2 4.07 21.86 2.83
CA GLY A 2 3.94 20.39 2.90
C GLY A 2 5.08 19.56 2.28
N LYS A 3 5.84 20.12 1.34
CA LYS A 3 6.86 19.38 0.56
C LYS A 3 8.07 19.00 1.42
N ASP A 4 8.63 19.97 2.15
CA ASP A 4 9.82 19.75 2.98
C ASP A 4 9.54 18.86 4.20
N ARG A 5 8.31 18.85 4.73
CA ARG A 5 7.94 18.01 5.87
C ARG A 5 7.80 16.54 5.47
N ALA A 6 7.10 16.25 4.37
CA ALA A 6 6.99 14.87 3.90
C ALA A 6 8.38 14.32 3.56
N ASP A 7 9.15 15.02 2.73
CA ASP A 7 10.50 14.62 2.35
C ASP A 7 11.45 14.47 3.55
N ALA A 8 11.39 15.37 4.54
CA ALA A 8 12.19 15.25 5.75
C ALA A 8 11.76 14.04 6.59
N ILE A 9 10.46 13.83 6.79
CA ILE A 9 9.98 12.68 7.55
C ILE A 9 10.36 11.37 6.84
N PHE A 10 10.25 11.28 5.50
CA PHE A 10 10.64 10.07 4.74
C PHE A 10 12.14 9.79 4.75
N ARG A 11 12.99 10.82 4.69
CA ARG A 11 14.44 10.66 4.83
C ARG A 11 14.81 10.23 6.24
N SER A 12 14.17 10.81 7.26
CA SER A 12 14.33 10.37 8.66
C SER A 12 13.89 8.92 8.82
N PHE A 13 12.72 8.55 8.29
CA PHE A 13 12.18 7.19 8.38
C PHE A 13 13.07 6.16 7.67
N ASN A 14 13.64 6.48 6.51
CA ASN A 14 14.56 5.59 5.79
C ASN A 14 15.93 5.48 6.51
N THR A 15 16.35 6.52 7.22
CA THR A 15 17.55 6.51 8.05
C THR A 15 17.33 5.74 9.36
N GLU A 16 16.12 5.82 9.92
CA GLU A 16 15.69 5.17 11.17
C GLU A 16 15.35 3.69 10.98
N ILE A 17 14.66 3.29 9.91
CA ILE A 17 14.42 1.87 9.58
C ILE A 17 15.72 1.09 9.42
N LYS A 18 16.78 1.76 8.95
CA LYS A 18 18.13 1.18 8.83
C LYS A 18 18.91 1.17 10.14
N LYS A 19 18.51 1.95 11.16
CA LYS A 19 19.30 2.15 12.39
C LYS A 19 18.67 1.60 13.66
N ASP A 20 17.34 1.60 13.83
CA ASP A 20 16.71 0.96 15.00
C ASP A 20 15.19 0.77 14.87
N VAL A 21 14.68 -0.38 15.33
CA VAL A 21 13.26 -0.78 15.29
C VAL A 21 12.46 -0.15 16.45
N GLN A 22 13.13 0.47 17.42
CA GLN A 22 12.55 0.82 18.73
C GLN A 22 11.58 2.01 18.74
N HIS A 23 11.42 2.76 17.64
CA HIS A 23 10.55 3.96 17.58
C HIS A 23 9.40 3.88 16.56
N ILE A 24 9.13 2.72 15.98
CA ILE A 24 8.09 2.56 14.93
C ILE A 24 6.71 3.00 15.45
N ASP A 25 6.37 2.68 16.70
CA ASP A 25 5.06 3.02 17.28
C ASP A 25 4.87 4.53 17.47
N GLU A 26 5.89 5.24 17.96
CA GLU A 26 5.85 6.69 18.13
C GLU A 26 5.71 7.40 16.79
N LEU A 27 6.51 7.01 15.79
CA LEU A 27 6.47 7.62 14.47
C LEU A 27 5.13 7.36 13.76
N THR A 28 4.64 6.13 13.81
CA THR A 28 3.35 5.79 13.17
C THR A 28 2.17 6.49 13.84
N SER A 29 2.23 6.75 15.15
CA SER A 29 1.18 7.49 15.87
C SER A 29 1.00 8.93 15.34
N VAL A 30 2.09 9.61 14.97
CA VAL A 30 2.04 10.97 14.40
C VAL A 30 1.32 10.96 13.06
N PHE A 31 1.64 9.99 12.20
CA PHE A 31 0.98 9.84 10.90
C PHE A 31 -0.51 9.53 11.04
N VAL A 32 -0.89 8.69 12.00
CA VAL A 32 -2.30 8.37 12.28
C VAL A 32 -3.09 9.64 12.65
N GLN A 33 -2.48 10.56 13.40
CA GLN A 33 -3.14 11.80 13.83
C GLN A 33 -3.21 12.86 12.73
N GLN A 34 -2.18 12.93 11.87
CA GLN A 34 -2.01 14.05 10.95
C GLN A 34 -2.41 13.72 9.50
N THR A 35 -2.66 12.46 9.17
CA THR A 35 -2.90 12.05 7.78
C THR A 35 -4.18 11.25 7.62
N ARG A 36 -4.75 11.34 6.41
CA ARG A 36 -5.92 10.56 6.03
C ARG A 36 -5.54 9.09 5.84
N TYR A 37 -6.54 8.22 5.92
CA TYR A 37 -6.34 6.78 5.72
C TYR A 37 -5.66 6.47 4.39
N GLU A 38 -6.06 7.14 3.31
CA GLU A 38 -5.49 6.94 1.98
C GLU A 38 -4.01 7.32 1.89
N THR A 39 -3.58 8.37 2.59
CA THR A 39 -2.16 8.74 2.66
C THR A 39 -1.34 7.63 3.32
N ARG A 40 -1.85 7.03 4.41
CA ARG A 40 -1.16 5.93 5.11
C ARG A 40 -1.01 4.68 4.25
N LEU A 41 -1.99 4.40 3.39
CA LEU A 41 -1.86 3.32 2.39
C LEU A 41 -0.71 3.58 1.42
N GLN A 42 -0.52 4.84 0.99
CA GLN A 42 0.58 5.19 0.09
C GLN A 42 1.95 5.12 0.77
N ILE A 43 2.02 5.47 2.05
CA ILE A 43 3.24 5.25 2.85
C ILE A 43 3.63 3.78 2.82
N LEU A 44 2.69 2.88 3.11
CA LEU A 44 2.96 1.45 3.08
C LEU A 44 3.37 0.97 1.68
N HIS A 45 2.66 1.39 0.62
CA HIS A 45 3.01 1.06 -0.76
C HIS A 45 4.45 1.48 -1.11
N PHE A 46 4.83 2.71 -0.75
CA PHE A 46 6.18 3.21 -0.99
C PHE A 46 7.25 2.40 -0.23
N LEU A 47 6.99 2.04 1.02
CA LEU A 47 7.89 1.19 1.81
C LEU A 47 8.09 -0.19 1.18
N PHE A 48 7.02 -0.81 0.66
CA PHE A 48 7.14 -2.05 -0.11
C PHE A 48 7.98 -1.86 -1.38
N GLY A 49 7.85 -0.72 -2.08
CA GLY A 49 8.67 -0.39 -3.24
C GLY A 49 10.16 -0.28 -2.93
N ILE A 50 10.51 0.29 -1.76
CA ILE A 50 11.90 0.33 -1.29
C ILE A 50 12.39 -1.07 -0.91
N ALA A 51 11.59 -1.83 -0.16
CA ALA A 51 11.97 -3.17 0.28
C ALA A 51 12.15 -4.14 -0.89
N ASN A 52 11.44 -3.92 -2.00
CA ASN A 52 11.58 -4.72 -3.23
C ASN A 52 12.61 -4.16 -4.22
N ALA A 53 13.41 -3.16 -3.84
CA ALA A 53 14.32 -2.49 -4.78
C ALA A 53 15.42 -3.42 -5.35
N ASP A 54 15.79 -4.46 -4.62
CA ASP A 54 16.71 -5.53 -5.03
C ASP A 54 15.99 -6.71 -5.73
N GLY A 55 14.67 -6.63 -5.88
CA GLY A 55 13.84 -7.64 -6.54
C GLY A 55 13.27 -8.72 -5.61
N SER A 56 13.56 -8.69 -4.31
CA SER A 56 12.99 -9.66 -3.36
C SER A 56 12.87 -9.08 -1.95
N ILE A 57 11.73 -9.28 -1.29
CA ILE A 57 11.55 -8.84 0.10
C ILE A 57 11.83 -10.00 1.04
N SER A 58 12.74 -9.83 2.00
CA SER A 58 13.04 -10.84 3.01
C SER A 58 11.91 -10.98 4.06
N ASP A 59 11.85 -12.13 4.75
CA ASP A 59 10.86 -12.34 5.82
C ASP A 59 10.98 -11.31 6.95
N SER A 60 12.21 -10.90 7.27
CA SER A 60 12.47 -9.88 8.29
C SER A 60 11.94 -8.50 7.90
N GLU A 61 11.98 -8.15 6.62
CA GLU A 61 11.42 -6.90 6.11
C GLU A 61 9.89 -6.98 6.06
N LEU A 62 9.33 -8.13 5.68
CA LEU A 62 7.89 -8.35 5.74
C LEU A 62 7.34 -8.21 7.16
N GLN A 63 8.05 -8.71 8.17
CA GLN A 63 7.68 -8.53 9.57
C GLN A 63 7.67 -7.05 9.98
N LYS A 64 8.71 -6.29 9.60
CA LYS A 64 8.77 -4.84 9.86
C LYS A 64 7.65 -4.08 9.14
N LEU A 65 7.39 -4.40 7.88
CA LEU A 65 6.30 -3.79 7.10
C LEU A 65 4.93 -4.09 7.72
N SER A 66 4.74 -5.30 8.26
CA SER A 66 3.52 -5.67 8.99
C SER A 66 3.36 -4.87 10.29
N GLN A 67 4.45 -4.70 11.06
CA GLN A 67 4.46 -3.86 12.27
C GLN A 67 4.12 -2.40 11.94
N ILE A 68 4.73 -1.84 10.89
CA ILE A 68 4.44 -0.47 10.44
C ILE A 68 2.98 -0.33 10.00
N ALA A 69 2.43 -1.31 9.25
CA ALA A 69 1.04 -1.30 8.85
C ALA A 69 0.09 -1.32 10.05
N SER A 70 0.42 -2.10 11.08
CA SER A 70 -0.31 -2.13 12.35
C SER A 70 -0.25 -0.78 13.08
N GLY A 71 0.94 -0.19 13.21
CA GLY A 71 1.12 1.15 13.81
C GLY A 71 0.37 2.24 13.05
N LEU A 72 0.34 2.17 11.72
CA LEU A 72 -0.44 3.06 10.86
C LEU A 72 -1.96 2.78 10.92
N ARG A 73 -2.41 1.79 11.69
CA ARG A 73 -3.81 1.34 11.81
C ARG A 73 -4.44 0.99 10.46
N LEU A 74 -3.67 0.31 9.61
CA LEU A 74 -4.16 -0.19 8.32
C LEU A 74 -4.90 -1.51 8.53
N ARG A 75 -5.95 -1.72 7.75
CA ARG A 75 -6.71 -2.97 7.76
C ARG A 75 -5.89 -4.07 7.08
N MET A 76 -5.97 -5.30 7.60
CA MET A 76 -5.23 -6.44 7.05
C MET A 76 -5.50 -6.71 5.56
N PRO A 77 -6.75 -6.60 5.04
CA PRO A 77 -7.00 -6.74 3.60
C PRO A 77 -6.21 -5.72 2.75
N ASP A 78 -6.00 -4.52 3.27
CA ASP A 78 -5.28 -3.46 2.56
C ASP A 78 -3.79 -3.76 2.51
N PHE A 79 -3.25 -4.26 3.62
CA PHE A 79 -1.87 -4.74 3.71
C PHE A 79 -1.61 -5.89 2.73
N GLU A 80 -2.45 -6.92 2.74
CA GLU A 80 -2.32 -8.06 1.82
C GLU A 80 -2.50 -7.63 0.36
N SER A 81 -3.42 -6.71 0.08
CA SER A 81 -3.61 -6.14 -1.25
C SER A 81 -2.37 -5.38 -1.74
N ILE A 82 -1.71 -4.61 -0.89
CA ILE A 82 -0.46 -3.90 -1.24
C ILE A 82 0.69 -4.89 -1.39
N LYS A 83 0.86 -5.81 -0.44
CA LYS A 83 1.88 -6.87 -0.48
C LYS A 83 1.82 -7.69 -1.77
N ALA A 84 0.62 -8.03 -2.24
CA ALA A 84 0.41 -8.78 -3.48
C ALA A 84 0.91 -8.08 -4.75
N MET A 85 1.22 -6.78 -4.71
CA MET A 85 1.84 -6.07 -5.84
C MET A 85 3.35 -6.32 -5.95
N PHE A 86 4.00 -6.66 -4.84
CA PHE A 86 5.46 -6.80 -4.75
C PHE A 86 5.88 -8.27 -4.57
N VAL A 87 5.04 -9.07 -3.91
CA VAL A 87 5.28 -10.50 -3.70
C VAL A 87 4.43 -11.30 -4.67
N LYS A 88 5.05 -12.02 -5.60
CA LYS A 88 4.34 -12.87 -6.57
C LYS A 88 3.71 -14.08 -5.88
N ASN A 89 2.42 -14.27 -6.10
CA ASN A 89 1.67 -15.47 -5.70
C ASN A 89 0.52 -15.74 -6.69
N THR A 90 0.00 -16.96 -6.73
CA THR A 90 -1.04 -17.38 -7.69
C THR A 90 -2.37 -16.65 -7.52
N ASP A 91 -2.64 -16.16 -6.30
CA ASP A 91 -3.93 -15.56 -5.95
C ASP A 91 -3.87 -14.02 -5.88
N ASN A 92 -2.80 -13.41 -6.42
CA ASN A 92 -2.57 -11.97 -6.30
C ASN A 92 -3.70 -11.12 -6.84
N ALA A 93 -4.36 -11.54 -7.93
CA ALA A 93 -5.47 -10.77 -8.51
C ALA A 93 -6.67 -10.67 -7.53
N TYR A 94 -7.00 -11.75 -6.82
CA TYR A 94 -8.04 -11.75 -5.79
C TYR A 94 -7.63 -10.88 -4.58
N LYS A 95 -6.38 -11.03 -4.12
CA LYS A 95 -5.84 -10.24 -3.01
C LYS A 95 -5.79 -8.74 -3.31
N ILE A 96 -5.38 -8.36 -4.53
CA ILE A 96 -5.33 -6.95 -4.97
C ILE A 96 -6.73 -6.32 -4.92
N LEU A 97 -7.76 -7.07 -5.31
CA LEU A 97 -9.15 -6.61 -5.24
C LEU A 97 -9.80 -6.74 -3.86
N GLU A 98 -9.09 -7.24 -2.85
CA GLU A 98 -9.62 -7.50 -1.50
C GLU A 98 -10.84 -8.45 -1.54
N VAL A 99 -10.79 -9.50 -2.36
CA VAL A 99 -11.86 -10.52 -2.47
C VAL A 99 -11.31 -11.94 -2.26
N GLU A 100 -12.21 -12.86 -1.92
CA GLU A 100 -11.89 -14.28 -1.78
C GLU A 100 -11.64 -14.94 -3.15
N PRO A 101 -10.82 -16.01 -3.23
CA PRO A 101 -10.56 -16.74 -4.48
C PRO A 101 -11.82 -17.35 -5.14
N ASN A 102 -12.87 -17.57 -4.35
CA ASN A 102 -14.17 -18.09 -4.82
C ASN A 102 -15.21 -17.00 -5.10
N ALA A 103 -14.80 -15.72 -5.08
CA ALA A 103 -15.71 -14.60 -5.33
C ALA A 103 -16.37 -14.70 -6.71
N SER A 104 -17.68 -14.44 -6.74
CA SER A 104 -18.48 -14.37 -7.96
C SER A 104 -18.10 -13.15 -8.81
N GLU A 105 -18.43 -13.19 -10.10
CA GLU A 105 -18.22 -12.04 -11.00
C GLU A 105 -18.86 -10.74 -10.47
N ASN A 106 -20.03 -10.84 -9.82
CA ASN A 106 -20.73 -9.70 -9.25
C ASN A 106 -19.95 -9.09 -8.09
N GLU A 107 -19.36 -9.93 -7.23
CA GLU A 107 -18.50 -9.50 -6.13
C GLU A 107 -17.21 -8.87 -6.64
N ILE A 108 -16.58 -9.47 -7.66
CA ILE A 108 -15.38 -8.93 -8.32
C ILE A 108 -15.65 -7.53 -8.90
N LYS A 109 -16.76 -7.35 -9.61
CA LYS A 109 -17.18 -6.05 -10.17
C LYS A 109 -17.46 -5.01 -9.07
N ALA A 110 -18.09 -5.42 -7.98
CA ALA A 110 -18.35 -4.55 -6.84
C ALA A 110 -17.06 -4.12 -6.14
N ALA A 111 -16.13 -5.06 -5.95
CA ALA A 111 -14.82 -4.83 -5.36
C ALA A 111 -13.97 -3.87 -6.21
N TYR A 112 -13.93 -4.07 -7.53
CA TYR A 112 -13.24 -3.17 -8.46
C TYR A 112 -13.71 -1.72 -8.31
N ARG A 113 -15.03 -1.47 -8.31
CA ARG A 113 -15.58 -0.11 -8.13
C ARG A 113 -15.18 0.51 -6.78
N LYS A 114 -15.17 -0.30 -5.72
CA LYS A 114 -14.75 0.12 -4.38
C LYS A 114 -13.26 0.47 -4.35
N MET A 115 -12.41 -0.33 -4.98
CA MET A 115 -10.96 -0.12 -5.05
C MET A 115 -10.61 1.12 -5.87
N VAL A 116 -11.25 1.31 -7.03
CA VAL A 116 -11.11 2.53 -7.86
C VAL A 116 -11.40 3.78 -7.04
N LYS A 117 -12.52 3.81 -6.29
CA LYS A 117 -12.87 4.96 -5.43
C LYS A 117 -11.87 5.15 -4.28
N LYS A 118 -11.29 4.07 -3.75
CA LYS A 118 -10.36 4.10 -2.63
C LYS A 118 -8.98 4.63 -3.04
N TYR A 119 -8.48 4.19 -4.19
CA TYR A 119 -7.13 4.48 -4.68
C TYR A 119 -7.09 5.53 -5.80
N HIS A 120 -8.19 6.22 -6.08
CA HIS A 120 -8.22 7.25 -7.12
C HIS A 120 -7.17 8.34 -6.83
N PRO A 121 -6.30 8.71 -7.80
CA PRO A 121 -5.23 9.70 -7.57
C PRO A 121 -5.77 11.07 -7.15
N ASP A 122 -7.01 11.43 -7.56
CA ASP A 122 -7.65 12.68 -7.11
C ASP A 122 -7.76 12.82 -5.59
N LYS A 123 -7.85 11.71 -4.84
CA LYS A 123 -7.89 11.76 -3.37
C LYS A 123 -6.59 12.27 -2.76
N LEU A 124 -5.52 12.29 -3.54
CA LEU A 124 -4.18 12.72 -3.16
C LEU A 124 -3.77 14.01 -3.88
N ARG A 125 -4.72 14.77 -4.44
CA ARG A 125 -4.43 16.09 -5.01
C ARG A 125 -3.75 16.98 -3.97
N GLY A 126 -2.59 17.53 -4.34
CA GLY A 126 -1.75 18.37 -3.47
C GLY A 126 -0.86 17.59 -2.49
N GLN A 127 -0.86 16.26 -2.53
CA GLN A 127 0.13 15.41 -1.85
C GLN A 127 1.43 15.34 -2.68
N ASP A 128 2.44 14.71 -2.09
CA ASP A 128 3.74 14.50 -2.71
C ASP A 128 3.62 13.75 -4.06
N PRO A 129 4.37 14.16 -5.12
CA PRO A 129 4.39 13.44 -6.40
C PRO A 129 4.69 11.94 -6.29
N ALA A 130 5.54 11.53 -5.34
CA ALA A 130 5.83 10.11 -5.10
C ALA A 130 4.60 9.34 -4.59
N MET A 131 3.78 9.98 -3.73
CA MET A 131 2.53 9.40 -3.22
C MET A 131 1.46 9.29 -4.30
N ILE A 132 1.40 10.30 -5.19
CA ILE A 132 0.51 10.27 -6.36
C ILE A 132 0.91 9.12 -7.30
N LYS A 133 2.21 8.98 -7.59
CA LYS A 133 2.73 7.90 -8.42
C LYS A 133 2.43 6.51 -7.83
N GLY A 134 2.59 6.32 -6.52
CA GLY A 134 2.21 5.08 -5.85
C GLY A 134 0.71 4.76 -5.98
N ALA A 135 -0.14 5.78 -5.91
CA ALA A 135 -1.58 5.60 -6.10
C ALA A 135 -1.94 5.25 -7.54
N GLU A 136 -1.28 5.87 -8.53
CA GLU A 136 -1.42 5.52 -9.94
C GLU A 136 -0.98 4.09 -10.23
N GLU A 137 0.13 3.65 -9.65
CA GLU A 137 0.62 2.27 -9.75
C GLU A 137 -0.40 1.29 -9.14
N LYS A 138 -0.88 1.57 -7.93
CA LYS A 138 -1.94 0.77 -7.29
C LYS A 138 -3.21 0.71 -8.13
N PHE A 139 -3.62 1.84 -8.68
CA PHE A 139 -4.80 1.95 -9.52
C PHE A 139 -4.69 1.08 -10.77
N ARG A 140 -3.54 1.13 -11.44
CA ARG A 140 -3.26 0.29 -12.61
C ARG A 140 -3.26 -1.20 -12.27
N GLU A 141 -2.69 -1.59 -11.13
CA GLU A 141 -2.71 -3.00 -10.71
C GLU A 141 -4.13 -3.49 -10.35
N VAL A 142 -4.98 -2.61 -9.79
CA VAL A 142 -6.40 -2.91 -9.59
C VAL A 142 -7.12 -3.17 -10.91
N GLN A 143 -6.84 -2.38 -11.95
CA GLN A 143 -7.39 -2.60 -13.29
C GLN A 143 -6.93 -3.93 -13.89
N LYS A 144 -5.62 -4.21 -13.86
CA LYS A 144 -5.06 -5.47 -14.35
C LYS A 144 -5.61 -6.69 -13.61
N ALA A 145 -5.77 -6.60 -12.29
CA ALA A 145 -6.33 -7.68 -11.48
C ALA A 145 -7.78 -7.96 -11.89
N TYR A 146 -8.59 -6.92 -12.06
CA TYR A 146 -9.96 -7.05 -12.55
C TYR A 146 -10.02 -7.69 -13.94
N GLU A 147 -9.21 -7.22 -14.88
CA GLU A 147 -9.12 -7.80 -16.23
C GLU A 147 -8.70 -9.27 -16.19
N THR A 148 -7.70 -9.60 -15.38
CA THR A 148 -7.21 -10.98 -15.23
C THR A 148 -8.31 -11.90 -14.72
N LEU A 149 -9.08 -11.48 -13.70
CA LEU A 149 -10.17 -12.30 -13.16
C LEU A 149 -11.36 -12.42 -14.11
N MET A 150 -11.70 -11.35 -14.83
CA MET A 150 -12.83 -11.35 -15.77
C MET A 150 -12.53 -12.08 -17.08
N ASN A 151 -11.26 -12.12 -17.51
CA ASN A 151 -10.83 -12.83 -18.72
C ASN A 151 -10.48 -14.30 -18.46
N LYS A 152 -10.47 -14.76 -17.20
CA LYS A 152 -10.30 -16.16 -16.83
C LYS A 152 -11.61 -16.93 -17.09
N LYS A 153 -11.95 -17.08 -18.38
CA LYS A 153 -13.01 -17.98 -18.86
C LYS A 153 -12.43 -19.29 -19.34
#